data_AF-A0A857DF36-F1
#
_entry.id   AF-A0A857DF36-F1
#
_cell.length_a   1.000
_cell.length_b   1.000
_cell.length_c   1.000
_cell.angle_alpha   90.00
_cell.angle_beta   90.00
_cell.angle_gamma   90.00
#
_symmetry.space_group_name_H-M   'P 1'
#
loop_
_entity.id
_entity.type
_entity.pdbx_description
1 polymer ?
#
loop_
_entity_poly.entity_id
_entity_poly.type
_entity_poly.pdbx_seq_one_letter_code
_entity_poly.pdbx_strand_id
1 'polypeptide(L)'
;MIKLIDCSNWDIRAKEYFKIKNNKINQNKLMWDFITSNPEKLNLFVNKIKWFVHIGNYSTEEVKNVFLSFLVEVINNYTNYSKFNFEYYLWEQLKTKTLNYFNKQNSQQQIFEVKLAFQRINLMNLKLQIRHTFCKDSNDKDNEERWTIIYERFINKLSKLEKDFISLNHTQRNIAFSNTKSKRIIDSLNQKLHQSL
;
A
#
# COMPACT_ATOMS: atom_id res chain seq x y z
N MET A 1 15.47 -6.16 22.74
CA MET A 1 16.19 -7.34 22.24
C MET A 1 17.36 -6.86 21.40
N ILE A 2 18.60 -7.24 21.72
CA ILE A 2 19.79 -6.83 20.95
C ILE A 2 19.89 -7.71 19.71
N LYS A 3 19.82 -7.12 18.52
CA LYS A 3 19.99 -7.86 17.27
C LYS A 3 21.45 -7.80 16.83
N LEU A 4 22.09 -8.96 16.83
CA LEU A 4 23.46 -9.15 16.34
C LEU A 4 23.43 -9.60 14.87
N ILE A 5 24.30 -9.02 14.07
CA ILE A 5 24.52 -9.36 12.66
C ILE A 5 25.83 -10.15 12.59
N ASP A 6 25.83 -11.27 11.87
CA ASP A 6 27.04 -12.01 11.52
C ASP A 6 27.67 -11.37 10.26
N CYS A 7 28.89 -10.88 10.41
CA CYS A 7 29.67 -10.19 9.40
C CYS A 7 30.85 -11.05 8.91
N SER A 8 30.95 -12.32 9.31
CA SER A 8 32.04 -13.22 8.90
C SER A 8 32.25 -13.22 7.38
N ASN A 9 31.16 -13.32 6.63
CA ASN A 9 31.15 -13.38 5.16
C ASN A 9 31.13 -12.02 4.45
N TRP A 10 31.25 -10.90 5.16
CA TRP A 10 31.26 -9.59 4.52
C TRP A 10 32.56 -9.37 3.74
N ASP A 11 32.45 -8.69 2.60
CA ASP A 11 33.59 -8.24 1.80
C ASP A 11 34.51 -7.34 2.63
N ILE A 12 35.82 -7.44 2.40
CA ILE A 12 36.83 -6.73 3.18
C ILE A 12 36.65 -5.21 3.11
N ARG A 13 36.25 -4.66 1.96
CA ARG A 13 36.02 -3.22 1.77
C ARG A 13 34.83 -2.73 2.58
N ALA A 14 33.81 -3.56 2.72
CA ALA A 14 32.67 -3.24 3.58
C ALA A 14 33.10 -3.22 5.05
N LYS A 15 33.89 -4.22 5.48
CA LYS A 15 34.44 -4.26 6.84
C LYS A 15 35.35 -3.05 7.12
N GLU A 16 36.20 -2.68 6.17
CA GLU A 16 37.09 -1.51 6.27
C GLU A 16 36.31 -0.20 6.37
N TYR A 17 35.30 -0.01 5.50
CA TYR A 17 34.44 1.17 5.51
C TYR A 17 33.76 1.38 6.87
N PHE A 18 33.25 0.31 7.47
CA PHE A 18 32.59 0.35 8.79
C PHE A 18 33.53 0.12 9.98
N LYS A 19 34.85 -0.01 9.74
CA LYS A 19 35.86 -0.29 10.77
C LYS A 19 35.52 -1.52 11.64
N ILE A 20 34.97 -2.57 11.03
CA ILE A 20 34.53 -3.78 11.70
C ILE A 20 35.71 -4.72 11.94
N LYS A 21 36.06 -4.91 13.21
CA LYS A 21 37.11 -5.85 13.64
C LYS A 21 36.57 -7.23 14.04
N ASN A 22 35.32 -7.28 14.49
CA ASN A 22 34.71 -8.50 15.01
C ASN A 22 33.73 -9.11 14.00
N ASN A 23 33.59 -10.44 14.00
CA ASN A 23 32.65 -11.14 13.13
C ASN A 23 31.17 -10.93 13.50
N LYS A 24 30.87 -10.28 14.63
CA LYS A 24 29.51 -9.93 15.03
C LYS A 24 29.42 -8.47 15.42
N ILE A 25 28.39 -7.79 14.94
CA ILE A 25 28.10 -6.39 15.28
C ILE A 25 26.64 -6.21 15.69
N ASN A 26 26.40 -5.31 16.64
CA ASN A 26 25.04 -4.90 16.99
C ASN A 26 24.47 -4.01 15.87
N GLN A 27 23.28 -4.36 15.35
CA GLN A 27 22.63 -3.62 14.27
C GLN A 27 22.41 -2.15 14.62
N ASN A 28 22.00 -1.84 15.85
CA ASN A 28 21.76 -0.46 16.29
C ASN A 28 23.07 0.33 16.34
N LYS A 29 24.16 -0.32 16.78
CA LYS A 29 25.48 0.30 16.78
C LYS A 29 25.93 0.62 15.35
N LEU A 30 25.79 -0.33 14.43
CA LEU A 30 26.11 -0.11 13.01
C LEU A 30 25.33 1.08 12.42
N MET A 31 24.02 1.14 12.68
CA MET A 31 23.18 2.25 12.22
C MET A 31 23.61 3.58 12.84
N TRP A 32 23.90 3.61 14.14
CA TRP A 32 24.38 4.80 14.84
C TRP A 32 25.72 5.29 14.30
N ASP A 33 26.67 4.38 14.13
CA ASP A 33 28.00 4.67 13.58
C ASP A 33 27.89 5.20 12.15
N PHE A 34 26.95 4.67 11.35
CA PHE A 34 26.69 5.17 10.00
C PHE A 34 26.14 6.60 9.99
N ILE A 35 25.13 6.89 10.83
CA ILE A 35 24.51 8.22 10.95
C ILE A 35 25.56 9.24 11.39
N THR A 36 26.35 8.90 12.41
CA THR A 36 27.34 9.82 12.99
C THR A 36 28.53 10.07 12.06
N SER A 37 28.90 9.08 11.24
CA SER A 37 29.98 9.23 10.24
C SER A 37 29.55 9.96 8.97
N ASN A 38 28.25 9.99 8.65
CA ASN A 38 27.73 10.54 7.39
C ASN A 38 26.52 11.50 7.56
N PRO A 39 26.51 12.43 8.53
CA PRO A 39 25.32 13.22 8.85
C PRO A 39 24.87 14.11 7.67
N GLU A 40 25.81 14.78 7.01
CA GLU A 40 25.51 15.69 5.89
C GLU A 40 24.99 14.95 4.66
N LYS A 41 25.69 13.88 4.24
CA LYS A 41 25.26 13.04 3.10
C LYS A 41 23.88 12.44 3.35
N LEU A 42 23.63 11.95 4.56
CA LEU A 42 22.34 11.38 4.93
C LEU A 42 21.23 12.45 4.90
N ASN A 43 21.47 13.65 5.42
CA ASN A 43 20.48 14.73 5.40
C ASN A 43 20.17 15.19 3.97
N LEU A 44 21.20 15.37 3.13
CA LEU A 44 21.02 15.69 1.71
C LEU A 44 20.20 14.60 1.00
N PHE A 45 20.47 13.34 1.35
CA PHE A 45 19.78 12.20 0.79
C PHE A 45 18.29 12.18 1.16
N VAL A 46 17.99 12.31 2.46
CA VAL A 46 16.63 12.34 2.99
C VAL A 46 15.84 13.50 2.37
N ASN A 47 16.45 14.69 2.28
CA ASN A 47 15.81 15.85 1.67
C ASN A 47 15.50 15.64 0.18
N LYS A 48 16.41 15.00 -0.58
CA LYS A 48 16.15 14.65 -1.98
C LYS A 48 14.98 13.68 -2.11
N ILE A 49 14.92 12.62 -1.29
CA ILE A 49 13.77 11.70 -1.31
C ILE A 49 12.47 12.41 -1.00
N LYS A 50 12.44 13.25 0.04
CA LYS A 50 11.24 14.01 0.39
C LYS A 50 10.75 14.90 -0.75
N TRP A 51 11.69 15.46 -1.53
CA TRP A 51 11.35 16.24 -2.71
C TRP A 51 10.72 15.38 -3.81
N PHE A 52 11.24 14.18 -4.07
CA PHE A 52 10.71 13.26 -5.08
C PHE A 52 9.35 12.64 -4.72
N VAL A 53 9.10 12.37 -3.43
CA VAL A 53 7.94 11.58 -2.96
C VAL A 53 6.69 12.45 -2.74
N HIS A 54 6.72 13.72 -3.18
CA HIS A 54 5.82 14.83 -2.83
C HIS A 54 5.92 15.26 -1.36
N ILE A 55 6.08 16.58 -1.18
CA ILE A 55 6.26 17.24 0.11
C ILE A 55 4.99 17.08 0.95
N GLY A 56 5.06 16.32 2.05
CA GLY A 56 4.02 16.31 3.08
C GLY A 56 3.64 14.94 3.65
N ASN A 57 3.84 13.85 2.91
CA ASN A 57 3.32 12.54 3.32
C ASN A 57 4.23 11.77 4.28
N TYR A 58 5.51 12.14 4.37
CA TYR A 58 6.49 11.42 5.19
C TYR A 58 7.42 12.38 5.94
N SER A 59 7.59 12.12 7.23
CA SER A 59 8.54 12.82 8.10
C SER A 59 9.99 12.48 7.71
N THR A 60 10.91 13.38 8.06
CA THR A 60 12.36 13.17 7.86
C THR A 60 12.83 11.89 8.55
N GLU A 61 12.28 11.60 9.73
CA GLU A 61 12.64 10.41 10.52
C GLU A 61 12.12 9.12 9.88
N GLU A 62 10.92 9.13 9.29
CA GLU A 62 10.41 7.97 8.54
C GLU A 62 11.30 7.63 7.35
N VAL A 63 11.68 8.64 6.55
CA VAL A 63 12.59 8.43 5.41
C VAL A 63 13.94 7.88 5.87
N LYS A 64 14.49 8.43 6.96
CA LYS A 64 15.74 7.97 7.56
C LYS A 64 15.63 6.53 8.07
N ASN A 65 14.54 6.17 8.74
CA ASN A 65 14.31 4.82 9.25
C ASN A 65 14.18 3.81 8.12
N VAL A 66 13.44 4.14 7.05
CA VAL A 66 13.35 3.28 5.86
C VAL A 66 14.74 3.13 5.22
N PHE A 67 15.49 4.21 5.04
CA PHE A 67 16.84 4.17 4.52
C PHE A 67 17.75 3.22 5.33
N LEU A 68 17.77 3.36 6.66
CA LEU A 68 18.58 2.55 7.55
C LEU A 68 18.12 1.09 7.59
N SER A 69 16.83 0.82 7.38
CA SER A 69 16.30 -0.55 7.36
C SER A 69 16.93 -1.42 6.25
N PHE A 70 17.35 -0.80 5.14
CA PHE A 70 18.02 -1.47 4.02
C PHE A 70 19.54 -1.61 4.19
N LEU A 71 20.14 -0.98 5.20
CA LEU A 71 21.60 -0.91 5.37
C LEU A 71 22.25 -2.30 5.37
N VAL A 72 21.77 -3.18 6.24
CA VAL A 72 22.32 -4.53 6.41
C VAL A 72 22.13 -5.38 5.15
N GLU A 73 20.96 -5.26 4.53
CA GLU A 73 20.63 -5.99 3.31
C GLU A 73 21.57 -5.60 2.16
N VAL A 74 21.81 -4.30 1.96
CA VAL A 74 22.71 -3.81 0.92
C VAL A 74 24.14 -4.27 1.16
N ILE A 75 24.63 -4.22 2.40
CA ILE A 75 25.97 -4.69 2.74
C ILE A 75 26.13 -6.19 2.44
N ASN A 76 25.16 -7.01 2.84
CA ASN A 76 25.19 -8.45 2.58
C ASN A 76 25.25 -8.76 1.07
N ASN A 77 24.52 -7.99 0.25
CA ASN A 77 24.44 -8.20 -1.19
C ASN A 77 25.71 -7.75 -1.94
N TYR A 78 26.57 -6.95 -1.33
CA TYR A 78 27.77 -6.43 -1.99
C TYR A 78 28.77 -7.50 -2.39
N THR A 79 28.78 -8.67 -1.72
CA THR A 79 29.62 -9.82 -2.08
C THR A 79 29.47 -10.21 -3.57
N ASN A 80 28.28 -10.03 -4.14
CA ASN A 80 28.00 -10.30 -5.56
C ASN A 80 28.46 -9.19 -6.52
N TYR A 81 28.87 -8.03 -6.00
CA TYR A 81 29.21 -6.81 -6.75
C TYR A 81 30.61 -6.28 -6.41
N SER A 82 31.48 -7.19 -5.96
CA SER A 82 32.84 -6.94 -5.49
C SER A 82 33.80 -6.30 -6.53
N LYS A 83 33.33 -5.93 -7.73
CA LYS A 83 34.12 -5.19 -8.73
C LYS A 83 34.00 -3.67 -8.59
N PHE A 84 32.98 -3.17 -7.87
CA PHE A 84 32.70 -1.74 -7.75
C PHE A 84 33.33 -1.14 -6.48
N ASN A 85 33.39 0.19 -6.40
CA ASN A 85 33.70 0.87 -5.14
C ASN A 85 32.56 0.65 -4.14
N PHE A 86 32.88 0.21 -2.92
CA PHE A 86 31.89 -0.14 -1.91
C PHE A 86 31.02 1.05 -1.49
N GLU A 87 31.63 2.21 -1.23
CA GLU A 87 30.89 3.40 -0.81
C GLU A 87 29.90 3.83 -1.90
N TYR A 88 30.35 3.88 -3.15
CA TYR A 88 29.49 4.22 -4.28
C TYR A 88 28.32 3.24 -4.42
N TYR A 89 28.61 1.92 -4.38
CA TYR A 89 27.60 0.88 -4.42
C TYR A 89 26.58 1.05 -3.27
N LEU A 90 27.07 1.24 -2.05
CA LEU A 90 26.25 1.36 -0.85
C LEU A 90 25.24 2.50 -0.99
N TRP A 91 25.72 3.71 -1.34
CA TRP A 91 24.86 4.87 -1.47
C TRP A 91 23.84 4.72 -2.60
N GLU A 92 24.25 4.22 -3.77
CA GLU A 92 23.32 4.10 -4.91
C GLU A 92 22.25 3.02 -4.67
N GLN A 93 22.62 1.90 -4.03
CA GLN A 93 21.65 0.86 -3.68
C GLN A 93 20.68 1.29 -2.60
N LEU A 94 21.17 1.94 -1.53
CA LEU A 94 20.30 2.49 -0.48
C LEU A 94 19.35 3.53 -1.05
N LYS A 95 19.87 4.37 -1.96
CA LYS A 95 19.06 5.36 -2.65
C LYS A 95 17.92 4.73 -3.45
N THR A 96 18.28 3.77 -4.30
CA THR A 96 17.35 3.10 -5.20
C THR A 96 16.28 2.34 -4.42
N LYS A 97 16.67 1.58 -3.39
CA LYS A 97 15.72 0.83 -2.55
C LYS A 97 14.77 1.75 -1.78
N THR A 98 15.30 2.83 -1.21
CA THR A 98 14.47 3.78 -0.45
C THR A 98 13.47 4.49 -1.35
N LEU A 99 13.89 4.96 -2.53
CA LEU A 99 12.97 5.55 -3.52
C LEU A 99 11.90 4.55 -3.97
N ASN A 100 12.28 3.32 -4.29
CA ASN A 100 11.35 2.28 -4.71
C ASN A 100 10.31 1.93 -3.63
N TYR A 101 10.73 1.93 -2.35
CA TYR A 101 9.81 1.73 -1.24
C TYR A 101 8.71 2.81 -1.23
N PHE A 102 9.09 4.08 -1.26
CA PHE A 102 8.13 5.18 -1.22
C PHE A 102 7.28 5.28 -2.49
N ASN A 103 7.86 5.03 -3.66
CA ASN A 103 7.10 4.96 -4.90
C ASN A 103 6.02 3.88 -4.83
N LYS A 104 6.34 2.70 -4.30
CA LYS A 104 5.38 1.61 -4.11
C LYS A 104 4.26 2.01 -3.16
N GLN A 105 4.57 2.67 -2.05
CA GLN A 105 3.57 3.17 -1.10
C GLN A 105 2.64 4.21 -1.76
N ASN A 106 3.21 5.19 -2.46
CA ASN A 106 2.42 6.21 -3.17
C ASN A 106 1.51 5.59 -4.24
N SER A 107 2.00 4.63 -5.03
CA SER A 107 1.15 3.92 -5.99
C SER A 107 0.04 3.12 -5.31
N GLN A 108 0.31 2.48 -4.17
CA GLN A 108 -0.71 1.77 -3.41
C GLN A 108 -1.77 2.72 -2.83
N GLN A 109 -1.35 3.88 -2.31
CA GLN A 109 -2.23 4.93 -1.83
C GLN A 109 -3.10 5.47 -2.98
N GLN A 110 -2.51 5.79 -4.13
CA GLN A 110 -3.27 6.22 -5.31
C GLN A 110 -4.28 5.16 -5.75
N ILE A 111 -3.89 3.88 -5.80
CA ILE A 111 -4.82 2.78 -6.11
C ILE A 111 -5.96 2.72 -5.10
N PHE A 112 -5.68 2.96 -3.82
CA PHE A 112 -6.70 2.99 -2.77
C PHE A 112 -7.64 4.20 -2.90
N GLU A 113 -7.10 5.40 -3.10
CA GLU A 113 -7.87 6.63 -3.27
C GLU A 113 -8.75 6.58 -4.52
N VAL A 114 -8.22 6.06 -5.64
CA VAL A 114 -8.99 5.82 -6.86
C VAL A 114 -10.13 4.85 -6.59
N LYS A 115 -9.89 3.74 -5.86
CA LYS A 115 -10.97 2.81 -5.47
C LYS A 115 -12.04 3.49 -4.63
N LEU A 116 -11.67 4.30 -3.64
CA LEU A 116 -12.62 5.05 -2.82
C LEU A 116 -13.42 6.07 -3.64
N ALA A 117 -12.78 6.80 -4.55
CA ALA A 117 -13.43 7.76 -5.42
C ALA A 117 -14.46 7.07 -6.33
N PHE A 118 -14.09 5.95 -6.94
CA PHE A 118 -15.03 5.15 -7.73
C PHE A 118 -16.17 4.59 -6.88
N GLN A 119 -15.94 4.16 -5.64
CA GLN A 119 -17.04 3.72 -4.75
C GLN A 119 -18.05 4.84 -4.48
N ARG A 120 -17.59 6.08 -4.25
CA ARG A 120 -18.46 7.24 -4.03
C ARG A 120 -19.26 7.63 -5.28
N ILE A 121 -18.60 7.69 -6.43
CA ILE A 121 -19.25 7.99 -7.72
C ILE A 121 -20.28 6.90 -8.05
N ASN A 122 -19.95 5.63 -7.81
CA ASN A 122 -20.86 4.52 -8.09
C ASN A 122 -22.08 4.53 -7.16
N LEU A 123 -21.90 4.88 -5.88
CA LEU A 123 -23.02 5.03 -4.95
C LEU A 123 -23.94 6.19 -5.36
N MET A 124 -23.37 7.29 -5.85
CA MET A 124 -24.13 8.42 -6.41
C MET A 124 -24.87 8.03 -7.70
N ASN A 125 -24.22 7.30 -8.62
CA ASN A 125 -24.81 6.83 -9.86
C ASN A 125 -25.93 5.81 -9.62
N LEU A 126 -25.76 4.90 -8.65
CA LEU A 126 -26.80 3.96 -8.26
C LEU A 126 -28.02 4.70 -7.67
N LYS A 127 -27.79 5.66 -6.78
CA LYS A 127 -28.86 6.54 -6.26
C LYS A 127 -29.59 7.27 -7.38
N LEU A 128 -28.86 7.80 -8.35
CA LEU A 128 -29.44 8.48 -9.52
C LEU A 128 -30.21 7.53 -10.43
N GLN A 129 -29.70 6.33 -10.69
CA GLN A 129 -30.41 5.33 -11.50
C GLN A 129 -31.70 4.85 -10.82
N ILE A 130 -31.67 4.60 -9.51
CA ILE A 130 -32.88 4.31 -8.73
C ILE A 130 -33.86 5.48 -8.86
N ARG A 131 -33.41 6.72 -8.66
CA ARG A 131 -34.25 7.91 -8.83
C ARG A 131 -34.84 8.01 -10.23
N HIS A 132 -34.07 7.85 -11.30
CA HIS A 132 -34.56 7.97 -12.67
C HIS A 132 -35.44 6.81 -13.13
N THR A 133 -35.20 5.60 -12.62
CA THR A 133 -35.99 4.41 -12.99
C THR A 133 -37.34 4.40 -12.27
N PHE A 134 -37.43 4.98 -11.07
CA PHE A 134 -38.60 4.87 -10.20
C PHE A 134 -39.29 6.22 -9.87
N CYS A 135 -38.69 7.37 -10.14
CA CYS A 135 -39.37 8.68 -10.12
C CYS A 135 -39.80 9.08 -11.54
N LYS A 136 -40.94 8.55 -11.99
CA LYS A 136 -41.83 9.32 -12.84
C LYS A 136 -42.90 9.88 -11.90
N ASP A 137 -42.70 11.13 -11.49
CA ASP A 137 -43.58 11.95 -10.66
C ASP A 137 -43.67 11.63 -9.15
N SER A 138 -43.83 12.71 -8.38
CA SER A 138 -44.28 12.86 -6.98
C SER A 138 -43.24 13.14 -5.87
N ASN A 139 -43.64 14.10 -5.01
CA ASN A 139 -42.94 14.82 -3.94
C ASN A 139 -41.82 14.09 -3.16
N ASP A 140 -40.72 14.83 -2.96
CA ASP A 140 -39.35 14.36 -2.70
C ASP A 140 -38.99 13.96 -1.24
N LYS A 141 -39.91 13.95 -0.25
CA LYS A 141 -39.54 13.65 1.16
C LYS A 141 -40.04 12.31 1.70
N ASP A 142 -41.29 11.95 1.48
CA ASP A 142 -41.84 10.65 1.96
C ASP A 142 -41.23 9.44 1.23
N ASN A 143 -40.69 9.66 0.04
CA ASN A 143 -40.01 8.62 -0.74
C ASN A 143 -38.64 8.27 -0.15
N GLU A 144 -37.84 9.23 0.33
CA GLU A 144 -36.47 8.96 0.78
C GLU A 144 -36.42 8.04 2.01
N GLU A 145 -37.36 8.23 2.95
CA GLU A 145 -37.50 7.37 4.14
C GLU A 145 -37.98 5.97 3.75
N ARG A 146 -38.96 5.87 2.84
CA ARG A 146 -39.44 4.58 2.31
C ARG A 146 -38.34 3.82 1.56
N TRP A 147 -37.48 4.50 0.82
CA TRP A 147 -36.36 3.89 0.09
C TRP A 147 -35.22 3.47 1.00
N THR A 148 -34.95 4.23 2.06
CA THR A 148 -34.00 3.82 3.10
C THR A 148 -34.44 2.51 3.73
N ILE A 149 -35.74 2.38 4.03
CA ILE A 149 -36.33 1.14 4.57
C ILE A 149 -36.23 -0.03 3.57
N ILE A 150 -36.52 0.20 2.28
CA ILE A 150 -36.41 -0.85 1.24
C ILE A 150 -34.96 -1.30 1.05
N TYR A 151 -34.02 -0.35 1.03
CA TYR A 151 -32.59 -0.62 0.92
C TYR A 151 -32.08 -1.42 2.12
N GLU A 152 -32.43 -1.01 3.34
CA GLU A 152 -32.07 -1.74 4.56
C GLU A 152 -32.64 -3.16 4.57
N ARG A 153 -33.91 -3.33 4.18
CA ARG A 153 -34.54 -4.66 4.04
C ARG A 153 -33.81 -5.52 3.02
N PHE A 154 -33.40 -4.95 1.89
CA PHE A 154 -32.67 -5.67 0.86
C PHE A 154 -31.29 -6.11 1.35
N ILE A 155 -30.49 -5.19 1.90
CA ILE A 155 -29.13 -5.46 2.40
C ILE A 155 -29.12 -6.50 3.54
N ASN A 156 -30.15 -6.49 4.39
CA ASN A 156 -30.28 -7.45 5.48
C ASN A 156 -30.61 -8.88 5.00
N LYS A 157 -31.21 -9.04 3.82
CA LYS A 157 -31.49 -10.34 3.19
C LYS A 157 -30.31 -10.92 2.40
N LEU A 158 -29.24 -10.15 2.22
CA LEU A 158 -28.07 -10.60 1.47
C LEU A 158 -27.18 -11.49 2.34
N SER A 159 -26.83 -12.66 1.80
CA SER A 159 -25.81 -13.54 2.35
C SER A 159 -24.43 -12.91 2.24
N LYS A 160 -23.47 -13.40 3.05
CA LYS A 160 -22.07 -12.97 2.98
C LYS A 160 -21.50 -13.12 1.57
N LEU A 161 -21.81 -14.22 0.88
CA LEU A 161 -21.35 -14.49 -0.48
C LEU A 161 -21.91 -13.50 -1.51
N GLU A 162 -23.18 -13.09 -1.38
CA GLU A 162 -23.78 -12.06 -2.23
C GLU A 162 -23.20 -10.67 -1.96
N LYS A 163 -22.94 -10.34 -0.68
CA LYS A 163 -22.26 -9.10 -0.27
C LYS A 163 -20.84 -9.05 -0.84
N ASP A 164 -20.11 -10.16 -0.74
CA ASP A 164 -18.76 -10.31 -1.28
C ASP A 164 -18.79 -10.21 -2.81
N PHE A 165 -19.76 -10.85 -3.48
CA PHE A 165 -19.93 -10.79 -4.94
C PHE A 165 -20.17 -9.36 -5.44
N ILE A 166 -21.07 -8.60 -4.79
CA ILE A 166 -21.31 -7.18 -5.11
C ILE A 166 -20.01 -6.37 -4.91
N SER A 167 -19.28 -6.61 -3.82
CA SER A 167 -18.03 -5.89 -3.54
C SER A 167 -16.91 -6.19 -4.55
N LEU A 168 -16.87 -7.41 -5.11
CA LEU A 168 -15.77 -7.92 -5.93
C LEU A 168 -15.97 -7.65 -7.43
N ASN A 169 -17.20 -7.76 -7.96
CA ASN A 169 -17.49 -7.51 -9.38
C ASN A 169 -17.12 -6.10 -9.86
N HIS A 170 -16.96 -5.14 -8.95
CA HIS A 170 -16.58 -3.77 -9.28
C HIS A 170 -15.06 -3.51 -9.27
N THR A 171 -14.23 -4.50 -8.95
CA THR A 171 -12.77 -4.31 -8.84
C THR A 171 -11.94 -4.74 -10.06
N GLN A 172 -12.56 -5.15 -11.19
CA GLN A 172 -11.91 -5.68 -12.40
C GLN A 172 -10.82 -6.75 -12.15
N ARG A 173 -10.79 -7.35 -10.95
CA ARG A 173 -9.93 -8.50 -10.66
C ARG A 173 -10.69 -9.75 -11.06
N ASN A 174 -10.25 -10.37 -12.15
CA ASN A 174 -10.77 -11.60 -12.78
C ASN A 174 -10.73 -12.86 -11.90
N ILE A 175 -10.98 -12.78 -10.59
CA ILE A 175 -10.98 -13.93 -9.71
C ILE A 175 -12.07 -13.77 -8.65
N ALA A 176 -13.13 -14.60 -8.76
CA ALA A 176 -13.75 -15.31 -7.61
C ALA A 176 -14.97 -16.19 -7.98
N PHE A 177 -15.60 -16.03 -9.16
CA PHE A 177 -16.81 -16.77 -9.50
C PHE A 177 -16.82 -17.22 -10.98
N SER A 178 -17.20 -18.47 -11.25
CA SER A 178 -17.48 -18.92 -12.61
C SER A 178 -18.72 -18.24 -13.17
N ASN A 179 -18.83 -18.08 -14.49
CA ASN A 179 -19.98 -17.44 -15.15
C ASN A 179 -21.33 -18.01 -14.70
N THR A 180 -21.42 -19.33 -14.52
CA THR A 180 -22.62 -20.00 -14.04
C THR A 180 -22.95 -19.63 -12.59
N LYS A 181 -21.94 -19.50 -11.73
CA LYS A 181 -22.11 -19.10 -10.33
C LYS A 181 -22.49 -17.62 -10.23
N SER A 182 -21.89 -16.77 -11.04
CA SER A 182 -22.27 -15.35 -11.16
C SER A 182 -23.73 -15.18 -11.59
N LYS A 183 -24.17 -15.93 -12.61
CA LYS A 183 -25.58 -15.89 -13.06
C LYS A 183 -26.55 -16.26 -11.95
N ARG A 184 -26.28 -17.35 -11.21
CA ARG A 184 -27.10 -17.78 -10.06
C ARG A 184 -27.17 -16.73 -8.95
N ILE A 185 -26.05 -16.06 -8.66
CA ILE A 185 -26.01 -15.00 -7.66
C ILE A 185 -26.85 -13.80 -8.12
N ILE A 186 -26.73 -13.41 -9.39
CA ILE A 186 -27.54 -12.31 -9.97
C ILE A 186 -29.03 -12.65 -9.92
N ASP A 187 -29.43 -13.86 -10.30
CA ASP A 187 -30.83 -14.29 -10.24
C ASP A 187 -31.38 -14.25 -8.80
N SER A 188 -30.58 -14.68 -7.82
CA SER A 188 -30.91 -14.59 -6.38
C SER A 188 -31.06 -13.13 -5.91
N LEU A 189 -30.14 -12.25 -6.31
CA LEU A 189 -30.20 -10.82 -5.98
C LEU A 189 -31.47 -10.17 -6.53
N ASN A 190 -31.84 -10.46 -7.79
CA ASN A 190 -33.05 -9.94 -8.41
C ASN A 190 -34.32 -10.42 -7.69
N GLN A 191 -34.39 -11.68 -7.30
CA GLN A 191 -35.51 -12.21 -6.52
C GLN A 191 -35.64 -11.54 -5.15
N LYS A 192 -34.53 -11.36 -4.43
CA LYS A 192 -34.53 -10.71 -3.11
C LYS A 192 -34.88 -9.23 -3.19
N LEU A 193 -34.50 -8.57 -4.29
CA LEU A 193 -34.88 -7.18 -4.55
C LEU A 193 -36.39 -7.08 -4.77
N HIS A 194 -36.96 -7.95 -5.60
CA HIS A 194 -38.42 -8.02 -5.80
C HIS A 194 -39.21 -8.32 -4.52
N GLN A 195 -38.65 -9.09 -3.58
CA GLN A 195 -39.28 -9.36 -2.29
C GLN A 195 -39.10 -8.23 -1.25
N SER A 196 -38.28 -7.22 -1.57
CA SER A 196 -37.99 -6.10 -0.66
C SER A 196 -38.66 -4.80 -1.08
N LEU A 197 -39.13 -4.75 -2.33
CA LEU A 197 -40.09 -3.78 -2.86
C LEU A 197 -41.50 -4.05 -2.28
#